data_AF-A0A2P7YC48-F1
#
_entry.id   AF-A0A2P7YC48-F1
#
_cell.length_a   1.000
_cell.length_b   1.000
_cell.length_c   1.000
_cell.angle_alpha   90.00
_cell.angle_beta   90.00
_cell.angle_gamma   90.00
#
_symmetry.space_group_name_H-M   'P 1'
#
loop_
_entity.id
_entity.type
_entity.pdbx_description
1 polymer ?
#
loop_
_entity_poly.entity_id
_entity_poly.type
_entity_poly.pdbx_seq_one_letter_code
_entity_poly.pdbx_strand_id
1 'polypeptide(L)'
;MAKAQITTQGQHLPIEARTRDLVFVIDAIDECDESDQLTFINLIADLRLSLPDDRETFAKKFLITSRPYIQTQDPFRVAIEQFSIIHVKGEDEHDQIRKEIDVVIRYCVDQLANTLEMNPLVASRLLSKMLGMQNRTYLWLHLVLNDIRTTLRINLRSDQENLLRIPRSVDEAYEKILSRSTEPEKAKIVLQIVVGARRPLLVREMVTALSEAIDKHRQSAAGIILVSATLPDAIRSCYGLFVFFNQSRAYLIHQTAKEFLYRTSVVTPDRFNWALDPPEAQRLLATICIKYLSMVDVAPWYNVDATVRAEWISNTAITEAVKGGHLITIDPLIKHGANVNLSGCETCLQCAVERRDEVIVRLLVQGGAEINLTGGLYGSALIAAIVLKEEKMIRLLLDEGADMYANVKPYKNALSAAITRSRGRERLLRLLVEYGADLNFIHDDGTLLQKAALQGDDMLGQILLEQGADVNARSGIYGTALHAPMRFPDRESFVQLLLEFGAPILFTSACMPIRILELMHRTREQLNKSSGYP
;
A
#
# COMPACT_ATOMS: atom_id res chain seq x y z
N MET A 1 -20.41 -21.18 5.33
CA MET A 1 -21.17 -22.45 5.20
C MET A 1 -22.65 -22.11 5.19
N ALA A 2 -23.43 -22.51 4.17
CA ALA A 2 -24.86 -22.81 4.27
C ALA A 2 -25.35 -23.27 2.88
N LYS A 3 -25.67 -24.56 2.74
CA LYS A 3 -26.49 -25.04 1.63
C LYS A 3 -27.93 -24.68 1.96
N ALA A 4 -28.52 -23.73 1.23
CA ALA A 4 -29.97 -23.59 1.21
C ALA A 4 -30.54 -24.76 0.38
N GLN A 5 -30.86 -25.87 1.05
CA GLN A 5 -31.73 -26.89 0.48
C GLN A 5 -33.15 -26.36 0.56
N ILE A 6 -33.64 -25.79 -0.54
CA ILE A 6 -35.07 -25.51 -0.70
C ILE A 6 -35.74 -26.86 -0.98
N THR A 7 -36.18 -27.53 0.08
CA THR A 7 -36.99 -28.74 -0.03
C THR A 7 -38.45 -28.31 -0.16
N THR A 8 -38.91 -28.06 -1.39
CA THR A 8 -40.35 -27.96 -1.67
C THR A 8 -40.87 -29.36 -1.95
N GLN A 9 -41.25 -30.10 -0.90
CA GLN A 9 -42.21 -31.18 -1.07
C GLN A 9 -43.59 -30.55 -1.22
N GLY A 10 -44.08 -30.55 -2.46
CA GLY A 10 -45.43 -30.14 -2.78
C GLY A 10 -46.44 -31.14 -2.22
N GLN A 11 -47.14 -30.74 -1.16
CA GLN A 11 -48.50 -31.20 -0.91
C GLN A 11 -49.36 -29.96 -0.69
N HIS A 12 -50.35 -29.81 -1.57
CA HIS A 12 -51.42 -28.84 -1.48
C HIS A 12 -52.04 -28.87 -0.08
N LEU A 13 -51.86 -27.78 0.69
CA LEU A 13 -52.72 -27.47 1.83
C LEU A 13 -53.56 -26.23 1.49
N PRO A 14 -54.87 -26.27 1.76
CA PRO A 14 -55.79 -25.19 1.39
C PRO A 14 -55.51 -23.94 2.21
N ILE A 15 -55.69 -22.80 1.54
CA ILE A 15 -55.45 -21.47 2.06
C ILE A 15 -56.58 -21.11 3.04
N GLU A 16 -56.30 -21.22 4.33
CA GLU A 16 -56.95 -20.40 5.35
C GLU A 16 -55.89 -19.52 6.00
N ALA A 17 -56.18 -18.21 6.04
CA ALA A 17 -55.29 -17.15 6.46
C ALA A 17 -54.81 -17.33 7.90
N ARG A 18 -53.59 -17.83 8.07
CA ARG A 18 -52.75 -17.57 9.24
C ARG A 18 -51.50 -16.85 8.77
N THR A 19 -51.36 -15.62 9.22
CA THR A 19 -50.19 -14.75 9.10
C THR A 19 -48.90 -15.54 9.36
N ARG A 20 -48.12 -15.80 8.29
CA ARG A 20 -46.81 -16.45 8.43
C ARG A 20 -45.76 -15.35 8.53
N ASP A 21 -45.30 -15.10 9.75
CA ASP A 21 -44.10 -14.29 9.99
C ASP A 21 -42.92 -14.90 9.22
N LEU A 22 -42.28 -14.12 8.36
CA LEU A 22 -41.10 -14.55 7.61
C LEU A 22 -39.86 -14.01 8.33
N VAL A 23 -39.04 -14.91 8.87
CA VAL A 23 -37.80 -14.56 9.59
C VAL A 23 -36.60 -14.85 8.69
N PHE A 24 -35.81 -13.81 8.40
CA PHE A 24 -34.52 -13.91 7.74
C PHE A 24 -33.42 -13.94 8.79
N VAL A 25 -32.63 -15.00 8.82
CA VAL A 25 -31.45 -15.11 9.71
C VAL A 25 -30.20 -14.97 8.86
N ILE A 26 -29.39 -13.98 9.21
CA ILE A 26 -28.15 -13.62 8.51
C ILE A 26 -27.04 -13.75 9.53
N ASP A 27 -26.19 -14.75 9.32
CA ASP A 27 -25.12 -15.09 10.26
C ASP A 27 -23.80 -14.44 9.84
N ALA A 28 -23.05 -13.92 10.82
CA ALA A 28 -21.68 -13.42 10.71
C ALA A 28 -21.46 -12.35 9.62
N ILE A 29 -22.23 -11.25 9.67
CA ILE A 29 -22.06 -10.13 8.71
C ILE A 29 -20.65 -9.52 8.75
N ASP A 30 -19.92 -9.68 9.87
CA ASP A 30 -18.53 -9.25 10.04
C ASP A 30 -17.53 -9.96 9.12
N GLU A 31 -17.93 -11.07 8.49
CA GLU A 31 -17.09 -11.79 7.53
C GLU A 31 -17.18 -11.24 6.09
N CYS A 32 -18.06 -10.27 5.82
CA CYS A 32 -18.18 -9.60 4.51
C CYS A 32 -17.14 -8.48 4.34
N ASP A 33 -16.89 -8.03 3.10
CA ASP A 33 -16.06 -6.85 2.83
C ASP A 33 -16.75 -5.56 3.34
N GLU A 34 -15.97 -4.58 3.81
CA GLU A 34 -16.48 -3.35 4.46
C GLU A 34 -17.47 -2.56 3.58
N SER A 35 -17.23 -2.48 2.26
CA SER A 35 -18.15 -1.84 1.30
C SER A 35 -19.49 -2.56 1.20
N ASP A 36 -19.46 -3.89 1.24
CA ASP A 36 -20.63 -4.74 1.10
C ASP A 36 -21.44 -4.73 2.39
N GLN A 37 -20.77 -4.71 3.54
CA GLN A 37 -21.37 -4.54 4.85
C GLN A 37 -22.19 -3.24 4.93
N LEU A 38 -21.58 -2.09 4.57
CA LEU A 38 -22.25 -0.79 4.55
C LEU A 38 -23.43 -0.75 3.58
N THR A 39 -23.24 -1.26 2.37
CA THR A 39 -24.29 -1.32 1.35
C THR A 39 -25.47 -2.18 1.83
N PHE A 40 -25.18 -3.32 2.45
CA PHE A 40 -26.20 -4.22 2.96
C PHE A 40 -26.99 -3.61 4.11
N ILE A 41 -26.33 -2.94 5.07
CA ILE A 41 -27.04 -2.31 6.17
C ILE A 41 -27.91 -1.14 5.69
N ASN A 42 -27.41 -0.33 4.76
CA ASN A 42 -28.20 0.74 4.17
C ASN A 42 -29.44 0.19 3.44
N LEU A 43 -29.30 -0.92 2.71
CA LEU A 43 -30.43 -1.60 2.08
C LEU A 43 -31.48 -2.06 3.11
N ILE A 44 -31.05 -2.62 4.24
CA ILE A 44 -31.96 -3.05 5.31
C ILE A 44 -32.63 -1.84 6.00
N ALA A 45 -31.90 -0.73 6.18
CA ALA A 45 -32.44 0.51 6.71
C ALA A 45 -33.50 1.12 5.76
N ASP A 46 -33.21 1.18 4.47
CA ASP A 46 -34.13 1.64 3.43
C ASP A 46 -35.39 0.77 3.36
N LEU A 47 -35.23 -0.56 3.43
CA LEU A 47 -36.34 -1.52 3.49
C LEU A 47 -37.25 -1.29 4.71
N ARG A 48 -36.69 -0.85 5.84
CA ARG A 48 -37.47 -0.53 7.04
C ARG A 48 -38.25 0.78 6.88
N LEU A 49 -37.66 1.79 6.24
CA LEU A 49 -38.28 3.11 6.04
C LEU A 49 -39.33 3.12 4.91
N SER A 50 -39.21 2.22 3.94
CA SER A 50 -40.08 2.16 2.76
C SER A 50 -41.31 1.26 2.90
N LEU A 51 -41.50 0.59 4.04
CA LEU A 51 -42.65 -0.27 4.28
C LEU A 51 -43.78 0.52 4.98
N PRO A 52 -45.00 0.57 4.41
CA PRO A 52 -46.16 1.14 5.09
C PRO A 52 -46.50 0.33 6.34
N ASP A 53 -46.97 1.01 7.38
CA ASP A 53 -47.32 0.47 8.71
C ASP A 53 -48.59 -0.40 8.71
N ASP A 54 -48.89 -1.05 7.57
CA ASP A 54 -50.04 -1.93 7.39
C ASP A 54 -49.75 -3.28 8.05
N ARG A 55 -50.11 -3.37 9.33
CA ARG A 55 -49.97 -4.54 10.20
C ARG A 55 -50.78 -5.77 9.76
N GLU A 56 -51.49 -5.71 8.63
CA GLU A 56 -52.49 -6.72 8.27
C GLU A 56 -52.05 -7.80 7.28
N THR A 57 -50.85 -7.74 6.68
CA THR A 57 -50.49 -8.81 5.70
C THR A 57 -49.23 -9.63 5.97
N PHE A 58 -48.04 -9.11 6.28
CA PHE A 58 -46.88 -9.97 6.58
C PHE A 58 -45.79 -9.25 7.40
N ALA A 59 -45.43 -9.76 8.60
CA ALA A 59 -44.28 -9.24 9.34
C ALA A 59 -42.98 -9.91 8.84
N LYS A 60 -42.10 -9.12 8.20
CA LYS A 60 -40.74 -9.54 7.84
C LYS A 60 -39.80 -9.21 8.99
N LYS A 61 -39.19 -10.22 9.60
CA LYS A 61 -38.23 -10.05 10.71
C LYS A 61 -36.83 -10.39 10.22
N PHE A 62 -35.84 -9.57 10.58
CA PHE A 62 -34.44 -9.83 10.27
C PHE A 62 -33.68 -10.04 11.57
N LEU A 63 -32.96 -11.16 11.67
CA LEU A 63 -32.01 -11.45 12.72
C LEU A 63 -30.62 -11.47 12.10
N ILE A 64 -29.78 -10.52 12.48
CA ILE A 64 -28.42 -10.37 11.94
C ILE A 64 -27.44 -10.59 13.09
N THR A 65 -26.46 -11.48 12.90
CA THR A 65 -25.39 -11.71 13.88
C THR A 65 -24.07 -11.09 13.40
N SER A 66 -23.29 -10.60 14.35
CA SER A 66 -22.00 -9.96 14.10
C SER A 66 -21.12 -10.10 15.34
N ARG A 67 -19.81 -10.29 15.17
CA ARG A 67 -18.84 -10.05 16.25
C ARG A 67 -18.78 -8.56 16.60
N PRO A 68 -18.44 -8.17 17.86
CA PRO A 68 -18.42 -6.77 18.29
C PRO A 68 -17.34 -5.93 17.60
N TYR A 69 -16.39 -6.55 16.91
CA TYR A 69 -15.26 -5.87 16.26
C TYR A 69 -15.67 -4.91 15.13
N ILE A 70 -16.88 -5.01 14.55
CA ILE A 70 -17.35 -4.03 13.54
C ILE A 70 -17.82 -2.71 14.18
N GLN A 71 -18.06 -2.67 15.50
CA GLN A 71 -18.65 -1.49 16.15
C GLN A 71 -17.67 -0.31 16.31
N THR A 72 -16.39 -0.50 15.98
CA THR A 72 -15.35 0.54 16.05
C THR A 72 -15.16 1.36 14.78
N GLN A 73 -15.82 1.01 13.66
CA GLN A 73 -15.83 1.84 12.45
C GLN A 73 -17.03 2.81 12.49
N ASP A 74 -16.75 4.12 12.51
CA ASP A 74 -17.75 5.18 12.66
C ASP A 74 -18.94 5.11 11.68
N PRO A 75 -18.76 4.77 10.38
CA PRO A 75 -19.89 4.72 9.43
C PRO A 75 -20.89 3.60 9.74
N PHE A 76 -20.37 2.43 10.14
CA PHE A 76 -21.18 1.24 10.39
C PHE A 76 -21.90 1.33 11.75
N ARG A 77 -21.25 1.95 12.76
CA ARG A 77 -21.87 2.21 14.07
C ARG A 77 -23.11 3.08 13.93
N VAL A 78 -23.02 4.19 13.19
CA VAL A 78 -24.15 5.11 12.92
C VAL A 78 -25.29 4.40 12.20
N ALA A 79 -24.98 3.51 11.26
CA ALA A 79 -26.00 2.75 10.53
C ALA A 79 -26.71 1.71 11.42
N ILE A 80 -25.99 1.10 12.38
CA ILE A 80 -26.55 0.07 13.27
C ILE A 80 -27.33 0.65 14.45
N GLU A 81 -27.04 1.87 14.91
CA GLU A 81 -27.78 2.54 16.00
C GLU A 81 -29.30 2.65 15.74
N GLN A 82 -29.72 2.51 14.48
CA GLN A 82 -31.12 2.50 14.08
C GLN A 82 -31.85 1.18 14.40
N PHE A 83 -31.13 0.10 14.75
CA PHE A 83 -31.67 -1.24 14.98
C PHE A 83 -31.69 -1.64 16.45
N SER A 84 -32.58 -2.59 16.80
CA SER A 84 -32.57 -3.22 18.12
C SER A 84 -31.41 -4.20 18.23
N ILE A 85 -30.37 -3.83 18.99
CA ILE A 85 -29.18 -4.65 19.17
C ILE A 85 -29.32 -5.49 20.44
N ILE A 86 -29.15 -6.80 20.32
CA ILE A 86 -29.00 -7.70 21.46
C ILE A 86 -27.51 -7.98 21.61
N HIS A 87 -26.91 -7.49 22.69
CA HIS A 87 -25.52 -7.80 23.01
C HIS A 87 -25.46 -9.10 23.82
N VAL A 88 -24.96 -10.17 23.20
CA VAL A 88 -24.71 -11.44 23.88
C VAL A 88 -23.31 -11.37 24.50
N LYS A 89 -23.24 -11.18 25.82
CA LYS A 89 -21.99 -11.13 26.57
C LYS A 89 -21.35 -12.52 26.61
N GLY A 90 -20.34 -12.75 25.79
CA GLY A 90 -19.60 -14.03 25.76
C GLY A 90 -18.51 -14.16 26.84
N GLU A 91 -18.07 -13.07 27.46
CA GLU A 91 -16.91 -13.03 28.37
C GLU A 91 -17.23 -13.54 29.78
N ASP A 92 -18.50 -13.48 30.21
CA ASP A 92 -18.92 -13.85 31.58
C ASP A 92 -19.39 -15.33 31.70
N GLU A 93 -19.45 -16.08 30.59
CA GLU A 93 -20.04 -17.44 30.52
C GLU A 93 -19.02 -18.56 30.17
N HIS A 94 -17.73 -18.34 30.41
CA HIS A 94 -16.67 -19.32 30.10
C HIS A 94 -16.95 -20.73 30.66
N ASP A 95 -17.49 -20.83 31.88
CA ASP A 95 -17.80 -22.11 32.51
C ASP A 95 -19.03 -22.81 31.92
N GLN A 96 -20.01 -22.04 31.41
CA GLN A 96 -21.21 -22.59 30.79
C GLN A 96 -20.90 -23.13 29.39
N ILE A 97 -20.18 -22.34 28.58
CA ILE A 97 -19.68 -22.76 27.26
C ILE A 97 -18.81 -24.01 27.39
N ARG A 98 -17.97 -24.09 28.43
CA ARG A 98 -17.15 -25.27 28.69
C ARG A 98 -17.97 -26.52 28.96
N LYS A 99 -19.05 -26.41 29.75
CA LYS A 99 -19.96 -27.53 30.04
C LYS A 99 -20.73 -27.99 28.80
N GLU A 100 -21.14 -27.07 27.93
CA GLU A 100 -21.79 -27.42 26.66
C GLU A 100 -20.84 -28.17 25.73
N ILE A 101 -19.60 -27.68 25.60
CA ILE A 101 -18.55 -28.36 24.84
C ILE A 101 -18.29 -29.77 25.40
N ASP A 102 -18.38 -29.98 26.73
CA ASP A 102 -18.25 -31.32 27.33
C ASP A 102 -19.32 -32.29 26.83
N VAL A 103 -20.57 -31.83 26.70
CA VAL A 103 -21.68 -32.65 26.16
C VAL A 103 -21.40 -33.02 24.71
N VAL A 104 -20.98 -32.05 23.89
CA VAL A 104 -20.65 -32.29 22.48
C VAL A 104 -19.47 -33.24 22.33
N ILE A 105 -18.41 -33.10 23.15
CA ILE A 105 -17.28 -34.03 23.16
C ILE A 105 -17.74 -35.46 23.44
N ARG A 106 -18.56 -35.66 24.48
CA ARG A 106 -19.08 -37.00 24.84
C ARG A 106 -19.82 -37.62 23.67
N TYR A 107 -20.74 -36.87 23.06
CA TYR A 107 -21.49 -37.32 21.90
C TYR A 107 -20.59 -37.62 20.70
N CYS A 108 -19.65 -36.74 20.36
CA CYS A 108 -18.77 -36.92 19.22
C CYS A 108 -17.79 -38.09 19.37
N VAL A 109 -17.26 -38.32 20.57
CA VAL A 109 -16.38 -39.48 20.85
C VAL A 109 -17.16 -40.78 20.76
N ASP A 110 -18.40 -40.82 21.25
CA ASP A 110 -19.28 -41.98 21.11
C ASP A 110 -19.59 -42.29 19.64
N GLN A 111 -19.96 -41.27 18.86
CA GLN A 111 -20.17 -41.40 17.42
C GLN A 111 -18.91 -41.87 16.67
N LEU A 112 -17.73 -41.35 17.02
CA LEU A 112 -16.45 -41.79 16.46
C LEU A 112 -16.15 -43.25 16.81
N ALA A 113 -16.37 -43.64 18.07
CA ALA A 113 -16.15 -45.00 18.54
C ALA A 113 -17.01 -46.00 17.77
N ASN A 114 -18.28 -45.66 17.54
CA ASN A 114 -19.21 -46.47 16.76
C ASN A 114 -18.84 -46.51 15.26
N THR A 115 -18.48 -45.36 14.66
CA THR A 115 -18.19 -45.27 13.22
C THR A 115 -16.87 -45.95 12.83
N LEU A 116 -15.87 -45.95 13.71
CA LEU A 116 -14.53 -46.47 13.45
C LEU A 116 -14.24 -47.78 14.19
N GLU A 117 -15.24 -48.40 14.82
CA GLU A 117 -15.13 -49.62 15.63
C GLU A 117 -13.96 -49.55 16.65
N MET A 118 -13.84 -48.41 17.34
CA MET A 118 -12.72 -48.16 18.25
C MET A 118 -12.81 -49.03 19.50
N ASN A 119 -11.64 -49.45 20.04
CA ASN A 119 -11.59 -50.14 21.32
C ASN A 119 -12.15 -49.25 22.46
N PRO A 120 -13.05 -49.75 23.33
CA PRO A 120 -13.63 -48.99 24.43
C PRO A 120 -12.61 -48.30 25.35
N LEU A 121 -11.45 -48.93 25.58
CA LEU A 121 -10.36 -48.38 26.40
C LEU A 121 -9.74 -47.14 25.74
N VAL A 122 -9.64 -47.14 24.41
CA VAL A 122 -9.10 -46.01 23.63
C VAL A 122 -10.10 -44.87 23.60
N ALA A 123 -11.40 -45.18 23.41
CA ALA A 123 -12.47 -44.18 23.44
C ALA A 123 -12.53 -43.49 24.82
N SER A 124 -12.41 -44.25 25.91
CA SER A 124 -12.37 -43.69 27.28
C SER A 124 -11.12 -42.82 27.53
N ARG A 125 -9.93 -43.27 27.08
CA ARG A 125 -8.70 -42.46 27.15
C ARG A 125 -8.82 -41.17 26.33
N LEU A 126 -9.35 -41.23 25.12
CA LEU A 126 -9.61 -40.07 24.26
C LEU A 126 -10.56 -39.08 24.94
N LEU A 127 -11.68 -39.58 25.49
CA LEU A 127 -12.66 -38.78 26.21
C LEU A 127 -12.03 -38.07 27.41
N SER A 128 -11.26 -38.79 28.25
CA SER A 128 -10.60 -38.21 29.42
C SER A 128 -9.62 -37.09 29.05
N LYS A 129 -8.83 -37.29 27.98
CA LYS A 129 -7.89 -36.27 27.50
C LYS A 129 -8.60 -35.05 26.93
N MET A 130 -9.65 -35.24 26.11
CA MET A 130 -10.40 -34.12 25.53
C MET A 130 -11.18 -33.33 26.59
N LEU A 131 -11.65 -33.97 27.67
CA LEU A 131 -12.30 -33.28 28.78
C LEU A 131 -11.31 -32.50 29.67
N GLY A 132 -10.05 -32.95 29.74
CA GLY A 132 -9.01 -32.33 30.58
C GLY A 132 -8.41 -31.02 30.07
N MET A 133 -8.77 -30.54 28.86
CA MET A 133 -8.15 -29.34 28.29
C MET A 133 -8.80 -28.04 28.76
N GLN A 134 -7.97 -27.05 29.13
CA GLN A 134 -8.41 -25.87 29.88
C GLN A 134 -8.95 -24.70 29.03
N ASN A 135 -8.72 -24.65 27.71
CA ASN A 135 -9.19 -23.56 26.82
C ASN A 135 -9.79 -24.09 25.50
N ARG A 136 -10.88 -24.85 25.58
CA ARG A 136 -11.50 -25.51 24.42
C ARG A 136 -12.49 -24.59 23.71
N THR A 137 -12.43 -24.56 22.38
CA THR A 137 -13.41 -23.90 21.51
C THR A 137 -14.08 -24.92 20.60
N TYR A 138 -15.27 -24.62 20.07
CA TYR A 138 -15.93 -25.47 19.09
C TYR A 138 -15.08 -25.66 17.82
N LEU A 139 -14.34 -24.64 17.40
CA LEU A 139 -13.40 -24.74 16.28
C LEU A 139 -12.28 -25.73 16.58
N TRP A 140 -11.64 -25.63 17.75
CA TRP A 140 -10.63 -26.59 18.18
C TRP A 140 -11.18 -28.02 18.17
N LEU A 141 -12.39 -28.21 18.72
CA LEU A 141 -13.04 -29.52 18.77
C LEU A 141 -13.28 -30.09 17.36
N HIS A 142 -13.79 -29.26 16.44
CA HIS A 142 -14.00 -29.63 15.05
C HIS A 142 -12.69 -30.06 14.37
N LEU A 143 -11.61 -29.27 14.53
CA LEU A 143 -10.30 -29.57 13.96
C LEU A 143 -9.74 -30.90 14.50
N VAL A 144 -9.78 -31.09 15.82
CA VAL A 144 -9.26 -32.30 16.48
C VAL A 144 -10.06 -33.55 16.11
N LEU A 145 -11.39 -33.49 16.07
CA LEU A 145 -12.20 -34.64 15.69
C LEU A 145 -11.94 -35.07 14.24
N ASN A 146 -11.75 -34.09 13.34
CA ASN A 146 -11.45 -34.40 11.95
C ASN A 146 -10.00 -34.90 11.78
N ASP A 147 -9.05 -34.35 12.54
CA ASP A 147 -7.67 -34.83 12.66
C ASP A 147 -7.62 -36.29 13.11
N ILE A 148 -8.38 -36.65 14.14
CA ILE A 148 -8.52 -38.03 14.63
C ILE A 148 -9.13 -38.93 13.56
N ARG A 149 -10.24 -38.51 12.92
CA ARG A 149 -10.91 -39.30 11.89
C ARG A 149 -10.01 -39.58 10.69
N THR A 150 -9.22 -38.60 10.26
CA THR A 150 -8.28 -38.75 9.13
C THR A 150 -7.10 -39.65 9.49
N THR A 151 -6.50 -39.48 10.68
CA THR A 151 -5.36 -40.29 11.13
C THR A 151 -5.72 -41.76 11.31
N LEU A 152 -6.89 -42.03 11.91
CA LEU A 152 -7.36 -43.39 12.17
C LEU A 152 -7.85 -44.10 10.89
N ARG A 153 -8.30 -43.36 9.87
CA ARG A 153 -8.63 -43.95 8.56
C ARG A 153 -7.40 -44.43 7.79
N ILE A 154 -6.27 -43.74 7.93
CA ILE A 154 -5.03 -44.06 7.21
C ILE A 154 -4.25 -45.16 7.93
N ASN A 155 -4.17 -45.11 9.26
CA ASN A 155 -3.45 -46.09 10.06
C ASN A 155 -4.37 -47.24 10.50
N LEU A 156 -4.73 -48.11 9.54
CA LEU A 156 -5.33 -49.41 9.83
C LEU A 156 -4.28 -50.28 10.53
N ARG A 157 -4.30 -50.26 11.88
CA ARG A 157 -3.60 -51.20 12.77
C ARG A 157 -2.07 -51.02 12.90
N SER A 158 -1.62 -49.97 13.59
CA SER A 158 -0.43 -50.07 14.46
C SER A 158 -0.29 -48.84 15.36
N ASP A 159 -0.08 -49.10 16.65
CA ASP A 159 0.36 -48.22 17.74
C ASP A 159 -0.60 -47.10 18.21
N GLN A 160 -1.58 -47.53 19.01
CA GLN A 160 -2.58 -46.72 19.72
C GLN A 160 -2.01 -45.64 20.67
N GLU A 161 -0.71 -45.69 21.01
CA GLU A 161 -0.08 -44.74 21.95
C GLU A 161 0.40 -43.44 21.28
N ASN A 162 0.86 -43.49 20.02
CA ASN A 162 1.27 -42.29 19.27
C ASN A 162 0.10 -41.56 18.60
N LEU A 163 -1.03 -42.24 18.38
CA LEU A 163 -2.22 -41.72 17.71
C LEU A 163 -2.95 -40.60 18.48
N LEU A 164 -2.66 -40.40 19.77
CA LEU A 164 -3.39 -39.47 20.65
C LEU A 164 -2.53 -38.31 21.18
N ARG A 165 -1.57 -37.83 20.39
CA ARG A 165 -1.08 -36.44 20.56
C ARG A 165 -2.18 -35.50 20.09
N ILE A 166 -3.07 -35.18 21.03
CA ILE A 166 -4.16 -34.24 20.84
C ILE A 166 -3.59 -32.83 21.01
N PRO A 167 -3.76 -31.94 20.02
CA PRO A 167 -3.37 -30.54 20.13
C PRO A 167 -4.03 -29.86 21.32
N ARG A 168 -3.28 -29.11 22.14
CA ARG A 168 -3.79 -28.41 23.34
C ARG A 168 -4.45 -27.08 23.02
N SER A 169 -4.21 -26.54 21.84
CA SER A 169 -4.75 -25.27 21.36
C SER A 169 -5.14 -25.35 19.89
N VAL A 170 -5.85 -24.33 19.41
CA VAL A 170 -6.17 -24.17 17.98
C VAL A 170 -4.87 -24.06 17.15
N ASP A 171 -3.87 -23.34 17.66
CA ASP A 171 -2.57 -23.16 16.99
C ASP A 171 -1.80 -24.48 16.84
N GLU A 172 -1.76 -25.32 17.88
CA GLU A 172 -1.16 -26.65 17.78
C GLU A 172 -1.95 -27.55 16.80
N ALA A 173 -3.27 -27.37 16.71
CA ALA A 173 -4.10 -28.13 15.79
C ALA A 173 -3.81 -27.72 14.34
N TYR A 174 -3.64 -26.42 14.08
CA TYR A 174 -3.19 -25.90 12.79
C TYR A 174 -1.81 -26.41 12.40
N GLU A 175 -0.82 -26.33 13.30
CA GLU A 175 0.54 -26.84 13.06
C GLU A 175 0.51 -28.32 12.67
N LYS A 176 -0.26 -29.14 13.41
CA LYS A 176 -0.39 -30.58 13.14
C LYS A 176 -1.10 -30.88 11.82
N ILE A 177 -2.05 -30.05 11.41
CA ILE A 177 -2.73 -30.19 10.11
C ILE A 177 -1.75 -29.88 8.98
N LEU A 178 -1.00 -28.77 9.09
CA LEU A 178 -0.05 -28.32 8.08
C LEU A 178 1.16 -29.25 7.97
N SER A 179 1.65 -29.79 9.09
CA SER A 179 2.80 -30.71 9.13
C SER A 179 2.57 -32.06 8.43
N ARG A 180 1.34 -32.35 7.98
CA ARG A 180 1.02 -33.56 7.20
C ARG A 180 1.33 -33.41 5.71
N SER A 181 1.58 -32.20 5.24
CA SER A 181 1.87 -31.94 3.84
C SER A 181 3.16 -32.66 3.42
N THR A 182 3.09 -33.40 2.31
CA THR A 182 4.25 -34.06 1.70
C THR A 182 5.16 -33.08 0.95
N GLU A 183 4.70 -31.85 0.70
CA GLU A 183 5.41 -30.81 -0.05
C GLU A 183 5.29 -29.43 0.64
N PRO A 184 6.02 -29.19 1.75
CA PRO A 184 5.84 -28.00 2.58
C PRO A 184 6.12 -26.68 1.85
N GLU A 185 7.04 -26.66 0.88
CA GLU A 185 7.35 -25.45 0.10
C GLU A 185 6.19 -25.03 -0.80
N LYS A 186 5.55 -25.97 -1.51
CA LYS A 186 4.37 -25.66 -2.34
C LYS A 186 3.17 -25.28 -1.47
N ALA A 187 3.05 -25.91 -0.31
CA ALA A 187 2.03 -25.58 0.68
C ALA A 187 2.14 -24.11 1.14
N LYS A 188 3.35 -23.65 1.44
CA LYS A 188 3.60 -22.24 1.80
C LYS A 188 3.19 -21.28 0.69
N ILE A 189 3.50 -21.60 -0.57
CA ILE A 189 3.08 -20.78 -1.73
C ILE A 189 1.55 -20.70 -1.82
N VAL A 190 0.83 -21.83 -1.71
CA VAL A 190 -0.64 -21.85 -1.70
C VAL A 190 -1.18 -20.95 -0.59
N LEU A 191 -0.65 -21.09 0.62
CA LEU A 191 -1.10 -20.30 1.76
C LEU A 191 -0.80 -18.82 1.56
N GLN A 192 0.38 -18.44 1.05
CA GLN A 192 0.73 -17.06 0.72
C GLN A 192 -0.24 -16.45 -0.31
N ILE A 193 -0.58 -17.20 -1.37
CA ILE A 193 -1.55 -16.76 -2.38
C ILE A 193 -2.94 -16.55 -1.77
N VAL A 194 -3.44 -17.51 -0.98
CA VAL A 194 -4.76 -17.43 -0.34
C VAL A 194 -4.83 -16.27 0.66
N VAL A 195 -3.80 -16.14 1.50
CA VAL A 195 -3.75 -15.18 2.60
C VAL A 195 -3.52 -13.75 2.10
N GLY A 196 -2.65 -13.60 1.09
CA GLY A 196 -2.35 -12.31 0.48
C GLY A 196 -3.50 -11.80 -0.41
N ALA A 197 -4.40 -12.67 -0.87
CA ALA A 197 -5.50 -12.27 -1.73
C ALA A 197 -6.50 -11.39 -0.97
N ARG A 198 -6.91 -10.28 -1.59
CA ARG A 198 -7.90 -9.36 -0.99
C ARG A 198 -9.28 -10.00 -0.84
N ARG A 199 -9.63 -10.92 -1.74
CA ARG A 199 -10.89 -11.67 -1.73
C ARG A 199 -10.63 -13.16 -1.97
N PRO A 200 -11.57 -14.04 -1.60
CA PRO A 200 -11.54 -15.45 -2.01
C PRO A 200 -11.31 -15.59 -3.52
N LEU A 201 -10.27 -16.34 -3.89
CA LEU A 201 -9.90 -16.56 -5.28
C LEU A 201 -10.79 -17.63 -5.91
N LEU A 202 -11.18 -17.44 -7.17
CA LEU A 202 -11.82 -18.46 -7.97
C LEU A 202 -10.86 -19.62 -8.19
N VAL A 203 -11.39 -20.84 -8.38
CA VAL A 203 -10.57 -22.02 -8.70
C VAL A 203 -9.64 -21.75 -9.88
N ARG A 204 -10.14 -21.12 -10.96
CA ARG A 204 -9.33 -20.74 -12.12
C ARG A 204 -8.21 -19.75 -11.78
N GLU A 205 -8.48 -18.77 -10.90
CA GLU A 205 -7.49 -17.77 -10.48
C GLU A 205 -6.39 -18.43 -9.64
N MET A 206 -6.78 -19.36 -8.76
CA MET A 206 -5.86 -20.15 -7.94
C MET A 206 -4.97 -21.05 -8.82
N VAL A 207 -5.56 -21.73 -9.81
CA VAL A 207 -4.81 -22.61 -10.73
C VAL A 207 -3.80 -21.79 -11.54
N THR A 208 -4.21 -20.64 -12.06
CA THR A 208 -3.31 -19.71 -12.76
C THR A 208 -2.19 -19.26 -11.84
N ALA A 209 -2.52 -18.76 -10.64
CA ALA A 209 -1.53 -18.24 -9.71
C ALA A 209 -0.51 -19.30 -9.27
N LEU A 210 -0.97 -20.53 -9.01
CA LEU A 210 -0.08 -21.64 -8.63
C LEU A 210 0.79 -22.12 -9.79
N SER A 211 0.23 -22.18 -11.00
CA SER A 211 1.01 -22.52 -12.19
C SER A 211 2.16 -21.54 -12.38
N GLU A 212 1.91 -20.24 -12.22
CA GLU A 212 2.91 -19.19 -12.35
C GLU A 212 3.92 -19.12 -11.19
N ALA A 213 3.48 -19.47 -9.97
CA ALA A 213 4.38 -19.50 -8.83
C ALA A 213 5.37 -20.68 -8.92
N ILE A 214 4.96 -21.80 -9.53
CA ILE A 214 5.77 -23.02 -9.67
C ILE A 214 6.63 -22.98 -10.93
N ASP A 215 6.08 -22.54 -12.07
CA ASP A 215 6.73 -22.54 -13.38
C ASP A 215 7.26 -21.14 -13.73
N LYS A 216 8.56 -20.92 -13.52
CA LYS A 216 9.18 -19.58 -13.70
C LYS A 216 9.35 -19.15 -15.15
N HIS A 217 9.19 -20.04 -16.14
CA HIS A 217 9.56 -19.79 -17.54
C HIS A 217 8.37 -19.76 -18.51
N ARG A 218 7.14 -19.79 -18.00
CA ARG A 218 5.95 -19.85 -18.84
C ARG A 218 5.66 -18.51 -19.54
N GLN A 219 5.29 -18.58 -20.82
CA GLN A 219 5.01 -17.40 -21.67
C GLN A 219 3.56 -17.37 -22.24
N SER A 220 2.74 -18.39 -21.95
CA SER A 220 1.35 -18.51 -22.45
C SER A 220 0.41 -19.07 -21.37
N ALA A 221 -0.78 -18.47 -21.30
CA ALA A 221 -1.91 -18.87 -20.45
C ALA A 221 -2.70 -20.07 -21.00
N ALA A 222 -2.61 -20.40 -22.30
CA ALA A 222 -3.38 -21.49 -22.92
C ALA A 222 -3.10 -22.88 -22.32
N GLY A 223 -1.90 -23.09 -21.76
CA GLY A 223 -1.52 -24.34 -21.08
C GLY A 223 -2.13 -24.54 -19.67
N ILE A 224 -2.92 -23.60 -19.16
CA ILE A 224 -3.49 -23.63 -17.80
C ILE A 224 -4.77 -24.48 -17.73
N ILE A 225 -5.46 -24.66 -18.86
CA ILE A 225 -6.77 -25.32 -18.93
C ILE A 225 -6.69 -26.81 -18.55
N LEU A 226 -5.58 -27.50 -18.87
CA LEU A 226 -5.42 -28.94 -18.67
C LEU A 226 -5.15 -29.35 -17.20
N VAL A 227 -4.62 -28.43 -16.37
CA VAL A 227 -4.30 -28.68 -14.94
C VAL A 227 -5.49 -28.38 -14.01
N SER A 228 -6.52 -27.71 -14.52
CA SER A 228 -7.66 -27.22 -13.74
C SER A 228 -8.54 -28.31 -13.09
N ALA A 229 -8.54 -29.53 -13.64
CA ALA A 229 -9.41 -30.61 -13.19
C ALA A 229 -8.85 -31.37 -11.96
N THR A 230 -7.53 -31.45 -11.80
CA THR A 230 -6.89 -32.27 -10.75
C THR A 230 -6.37 -31.44 -9.57
N LEU A 231 -6.15 -30.14 -9.77
CA LEU A 231 -5.60 -29.26 -8.73
C LEU A 231 -6.52 -29.06 -7.52
N PRO A 232 -7.84 -28.88 -7.65
CA PRO A 232 -8.73 -28.76 -6.49
C PRO A 232 -8.70 -30.02 -5.62
N ASP A 233 -8.64 -31.20 -6.24
CA ASP A 233 -8.54 -32.48 -5.54
C ASP A 233 -7.15 -32.70 -4.95
N ALA A 234 -6.09 -32.27 -5.61
CA ALA A 234 -4.73 -32.26 -5.05
C ALA A 234 -4.62 -31.30 -3.85
N ILE A 235 -5.17 -30.09 -3.94
CA ILE A 235 -5.21 -29.12 -2.84
C ILE A 235 -6.11 -29.63 -1.72
N ARG A 236 -7.24 -30.26 -2.02
CA ARG A 236 -8.12 -30.87 -1.01
C ARG A 236 -7.49 -32.09 -0.35
N SER A 237 -6.72 -32.88 -1.09
CA SER A 237 -5.98 -34.05 -0.60
C SER A 237 -4.78 -33.64 0.27
N CYS A 238 -4.08 -32.56 -0.10
CA CYS A 238 -2.92 -32.05 0.64
C CYS A 238 -3.27 -31.08 1.78
N TYR A 239 -4.37 -30.33 1.68
CA TYR A 239 -4.67 -29.15 2.51
C TYR A 239 -6.13 -29.03 2.96
N GLY A 240 -6.99 -30.03 2.71
CA GLY A 240 -8.45 -29.94 2.78
C GLY A 240 -9.10 -29.64 4.13
N LEU A 241 -8.30 -29.44 5.18
CA LEU A 241 -8.74 -28.96 6.49
C LEU A 241 -8.39 -27.49 6.73
N PHE A 242 -7.41 -26.93 6.02
CA PHE A 242 -6.95 -25.56 6.21
C PHE A 242 -7.44 -24.63 5.10
N VAL A 243 -7.44 -25.12 3.85
CA VAL A 243 -8.00 -24.45 2.67
C VAL A 243 -9.11 -25.32 2.11
N PHE A 244 -10.30 -24.74 1.92
CA PHE A 244 -11.44 -25.44 1.33
C PHE A 244 -12.03 -24.69 0.15
N PHE A 245 -12.65 -25.43 -0.78
CA PHE A 245 -13.35 -24.86 -1.93
C PHE A 245 -14.86 -24.91 -1.72
N ASN A 246 -15.52 -23.76 -1.83
CA ASN A 246 -16.97 -23.65 -1.83
C ASN A 246 -17.41 -22.78 -3.01
N GLN A 247 -18.43 -23.21 -3.77
CA GLN A 247 -18.94 -22.49 -4.95
C GLN A 247 -17.81 -22.00 -5.89
N SER A 248 -16.81 -22.85 -6.14
CA SER A 248 -15.64 -22.53 -6.99
C SER A 248 -14.75 -21.39 -6.48
N ARG A 249 -14.76 -21.10 -5.17
CA ARG A 249 -13.86 -20.15 -4.49
C ARG A 249 -13.07 -20.82 -3.37
N ALA A 250 -11.82 -20.41 -3.18
CA ALA A 250 -10.92 -20.88 -2.14
C ALA A 250 -11.07 -20.05 -0.86
N TYR A 251 -11.23 -20.71 0.28
CA TYR A 251 -11.38 -20.11 1.60
C TYR A 251 -10.42 -20.75 2.60
N LEU A 252 -10.00 -19.96 3.59
CA LEU A 252 -9.41 -20.50 4.82
C LEU A 252 -10.51 -21.08 5.70
N ILE A 253 -10.20 -22.10 6.49
CA ILE A 253 -11.16 -22.72 7.41
C ILE A 253 -11.82 -21.73 8.38
N HIS A 254 -11.07 -20.71 8.81
CA HIS A 254 -11.56 -19.66 9.70
C HIS A 254 -10.61 -18.46 9.69
N GLN A 255 -11.07 -17.28 10.12
CA GLN A 255 -10.24 -16.08 10.25
C GLN A 255 -9.04 -16.29 11.19
N THR A 256 -9.20 -17.07 12.25
CA THR A 256 -8.10 -17.43 13.18
C THR A 256 -6.98 -18.21 12.49
N ALA A 257 -7.25 -18.88 11.37
CA ALA A 257 -6.22 -19.53 10.56
C ALA A 257 -5.37 -18.49 9.81
N LYS A 258 -5.98 -17.39 9.34
CA LYS A 258 -5.25 -16.25 8.76
C LYS A 258 -4.37 -15.57 9.81
N GLU A 259 -4.91 -15.35 11.01
CA GLU A 259 -4.17 -14.78 12.14
C GLU A 259 -3.00 -15.68 12.56
N PHE A 260 -3.21 -16.99 12.67
CA PHE A 260 -2.16 -17.95 12.96
C PHE A 260 -0.99 -17.85 11.96
N LEU A 261 -1.30 -17.77 10.66
CA LEU A 261 -0.28 -17.62 9.62
C LEU A 261 0.43 -16.27 9.66
N TYR A 262 -0.21 -15.20 10.13
CA TYR A 262 0.40 -13.86 10.22
C TYR A 262 1.17 -13.58 11.51
N ARG A 263 1.13 -14.46 12.51
CA ARG A 263 1.86 -14.24 13.77
C ARG A 263 3.36 -14.15 13.49
N THR A 264 3.88 -12.93 13.61
CA THR A 264 5.31 -12.62 13.47
C THR A 264 6.09 -13.39 14.55
N SER A 265 7.17 -14.05 14.13
CA SER A 265 7.99 -14.98 14.94
C SER A 265 8.74 -14.35 16.12
N VAL A 266 8.44 -13.11 16.47
CA VAL A 266 9.17 -12.30 17.46
C VAL A 266 9.19 -12.96 18.85
N VAL A 267 8.23 -13.82 19.17
CA VAL A 267 8.12 -14.40 20.52
C VAL A 267 8.88 -15.72 20.67
N THR A 268 9.11 -16.50 19.59
CA THR A 268 9.98 -17.70 19.62
C THR A 268 10.31 -18.16 18.19
N PRO A 269 11.57 -18.09 17.73
CA PRO A 269 11.95 -18.58 16.39
C PRO A 269 11.78 -20.09 16.19
N ASP A 270 11.70 -20.88 17.28
CA ASP A 270 11.75 -22.35 17.20
C ASP A 270 10.39 -23.08 17.25
N ARG A 271 9.25 -22.37 17.31
CA ARG A 271 7.94 -23.03 17.54
C ARG A 271 6.95 -23.05 16.38
N PHE A 272 7.09 -22.22 15.34
CA PHE A 272 6.06 -22.09 14.31
C PHE A 272 6.66 -22.04 12.90
N ASN A 273 6.67 -23.18 12.20
CA ASN A 273 7.29 -23.34 10.88
C ASN A 273 6.49 -22.74 9.72
N TRP A 274 5.26 -22.29 9.99
CA TRP A 274 4.27 -21.87 8.99
C TRP A 274 3.91 -20.39 9.03
N ALA A 275 4.61 -19.59 9.82
CA ALA A 275 4.43 -18.14 9.81
C ALA A 275 4.77 -17.55 8.43
N LEU A 276 3.93 -16.64 7.96
CA LEU A 276 4.01 -15.97 6.68
C LEU A 276 4.13 -14.47 6.90
N ASP A 277 5.05 -13.86 6.16
CA ASP A 277 5.21 -12.41 6.14
C ASP A 277 4.17 -11.78 5.19
N PRO A 278 3.28 -10.88 5.68
CA PRO A 278 2.25 -10.28 4.83
C PRO A 278 2.81 -9.48 3.63
N PRO A 279 3.87 -8.65 3.76
CA PRO A 279 4.53 -8.02 2.63
C PRO A 279 5.05 -9.01 1.60
N GLU A 280 5.63 -10.14 2.01
CA GLU A 280 6.08 -11.20 1.08
C GLU A 280 4.92 -11.82 0.30
N ALA A 281 3.79 -12.12 0.97
CA ALA A 281 2.61 -12.66 0.31
C ALA A 281 2.02 -11.69 -0.72
N GLN A 282 2.00 -10.38 -0.40
CA GLN A 282 1.58 -9.34 -1.33
C GLN A 282 2.54 -9.19 -2.51
N ARG A 283 3.86 -9.26 -2.26
CA ARG A 283 4.89 -9.22 -3.31
C ARG A 283 4.77 -10.40 -4.26
N LEU A 284 4.53 -11.60 -3.73
CA LEU A 284 4.30 -12.81 -4.52
C LEU A 284 3.08 -12.63 -5.43
N LEU A 285 1.94 -12.19 -4.90
CA LEU A 285 0.74 -11.95 -5.69
C LEU A 285 0.93 -10.87 -6.75
N ALA A 286 1.57 -9.74 -6.39
CA ALA A 286 1.90 -8.70 -7.35
C ALA A 286 2.75 -9.26 -8.50
N THR A 287 3.77 -10.06 -8.18
CA THR A 287 4.63 -10.72 -9.16
C THR A 287 3.84 -11.66 -10.08
N ILE A 288 2.95 -12.48 -9.53
CA ILE A 288 2.08 -13.38 -10.30
C ILE A 288 1.19 -12.58 -11.24
N CYS A 289 0.56 -11.50 -10.76
CA CYS A 289 -0.30 -10.65 -11.57
C CYS A 289 0.47 -9.98 -12.72
N ILE A 290 1.67 -9.46 -12.45
CA ILE A 290 2.53 -8.83 -13.47
C ILE A 290 2.88 -9.85 -14.55
N LYS A 291 3.38 -11.03 -14.19
CA LYS A 291 3.68 -12.10 -15.14
C LYS A 291 2.47 -12.49 -15.98
N TYR A 292 1.32 -12.66 -15.34
CA TYR A 292 0.08 -13.01 -16.03
C TYR A 292 -0.32 -11.95 -17.06
N LEU A 293 -0.24 -10.66 -16.72
CA LEU A 293 -0.56 -9.56 -17.63
C LEU A 293 0.44 -9.45 -18.79
N SER A 294 1.69 -9.85 -18.59
CA SER A 294 2.74 -9.88 -19.62
C SER A 294 2.63 -11.07 -20.59
N MET A 295 1.73 -12.04 -20.36
CA MET A 295 1.57 -13.20 -21.25
C MET A 295 0.93 -12.83 -22.58
N VAL A 296 1.40 -13.46 -23.66
CA VAL A 296 1.06 -13.16 -25.06
C VAL A 296 -0.45 -13.28 -25.36
N ASP A 297 -1.17 -14.15 -24.66
CA ASP A 297 -2.54 -14.59 -24.97
C ASP A 297 -3.65 -14.02 -24.06
N VAL A 298 -3.32 -13.20 -23.06
CA VAL A 298 -4.27 -12.70 -22.04
C VAL A 298 -5.12 -11.50 -22.52
N ALA A 299 -4.84 -10.87 -23.68
CA ALA A 299 -5.73 -9.85 -24.24
C ALA A 299 -5.63 -9.69 -25.77
N PRO A 300 -6.69 -9.95 -26.54
CA PRO A 300 -6.72 -9.72 -27.99
C PRO A 300 -7.21 -8.30 -28.28
N TRP A 301 -6.39 -7.28 -28.01
CA TRP A 301 -6.64 -5.96 -28.59
C TRP A 301 -5.78 -5.80 -29.85
N TYR A 302 -6.47 -5.75 -31.00
CA TYR A 302 -5.98 -5.30 -32.31
C TYR A 302 -4.50 -5.56 -32.63
N ASN A 303 -4.13 -6.68 -33.27
CA ASN A 303 -2.94 -6.82 -34.13
C ASN A 303 -1.60 -6.14 -33.71
N VAL A 304 -1.39 -5.80 -32.43
CA VAL A 304 -0.18 -5.17 -31.90
C VAL A 304 0.72 -6.29 -31.40
N ASP A 305 2.01 -6.17 -31.65
CA ASP A 305 3.03 -7.08 -31.12
C ASP A 305 2.87 -7.22 -29.59
N ALA A 306 2.89 -8.47 -29.11
CA ALA A 306 2.74 -8.79 -27.69
C ALA A 306 3.82 -8.15 -26.81
N THR A 307 5.01 -7.90 -27.38
CA THR A 307 6.13 -7.24 -26.71
C THR A 307 5.83 -5.77 -26.40
N VAL A 308 5.34 -5.02 -27.40
CA VAL A 308 4.94 -3.61 -27.27
C VAL A 308 3.81 -3.43 -26.25
N ARG A 309 2.89 -4.39 -26.19
CA ARG A 309 1.83 -4.41 -25.18
C ARG A 309 2.37 -4.60 -23.76
N ALA A 310 3.20 -5.61 -23.55
CA ALA A 310 3.74 -5.92 -22.23
C ALA A 310 4.56 -4.73 -21.69
N GLU A 311 5.27 -4.04 -22.59
CA GLU A 311 5.98 -2.79 -22.29
C GLU A 311 5.00 -1.69 -21.87
N TRP A 312 3.94 -1.42 -22.64
CA TRP A 312 2.94 -0.39 -22.31
C TRP A 312 2.22 -0.61 -20.97
N ILE A 313 1.82 -1.86 -20.68
CA ILE A 313 1.15 -2.21 -19.42
C ILE A 313 2.10 -1.98 -18.25
N SER A 314 3.34 -2.47 -18.36
CA SER A 314 4.34 -2.37 -17.29
C SER A 314 4.74 -0.90 -17.02
N ASN A 315 4.87 -0.12 -18.09
CA ASN A 315 5.18 1.31 -18.08
C ASN A 315 4.09 2.17 -17.43
N THR A 316 2.83 1.86 -17.74
CA THR A 316 1.68 2.51 -17.09
C THR A 316 1.59 2.08 -15.63
N ALA A 317 1.76 0.78 -15.36
CA ALA A 317 1.64 0.22 -14.01
C ALA A 317 2.70 0.76 -13.05
N ILE A 318 3.96 0.95 -13.49
CA ILE A 318 5.00 1.51 -12.63
C ILE A 318 4.74 2.96 -12.28
N THR A 319 4.27 3.76 -13.23
CA THR A 319 3.93 5.17 -13.00
C THR A 319 2.79 5.28 -11.98
N GLU A 320 1.73 4.48 -12.13
CA GLU A 320 0.61 4.45 -11.17
C GLU A 320 1.01 3.89 -9.81
N ALA A 321 1.89 2.86 -9.77
CA ALA A 321 2.42 2.32 -8.53
C ALA A 321 3.21 3.37 -7.74
N VAL A 322 4.05 4.14 -8.44
CA VAL A 322 4.80 5.26 -7.84
C VAL A 322 3.84 6.34 -7.35
N LYS A 323 2.89 6.79 -8.19
CA LYS A 323 1.89 7.81 -7.81
C LYS A 323 1.02 7.39 -6.62
N GLY A 324 0.66 6.10 -6.54
CA GLY A 324 -0.10 5.52 -5.44
C GLY A 324 0.73 5.20 -4.19
N GLY A 325 2.06 5.18 -4.29
CA GLY A 325 2.95 4.82 -3.18
C GLY A 325 3.00 3.32 -2.88
N HIS A 326 2.77 2.48 -3.89
CA HIS A 326 2.69 1.03 -3.75
C HIS A 326 4.09 0.40 -3.74
N LEU A 327 4.86 0.61 -2.67
CA LEU A 327 6.24 0.13 -2.52
C LEU A 327 6.46 -1.34 -2.89
N ILE A 328 5.53 -2.21 -2.48
CA ILE A 328 5.62 -3.66 -2.68
C ILE A 328 5.51 -4.04 -4.16
N THR A 329 4.89 -3.22 -5.00
CA THR A 329 4.70 -3.50 -6.43
C THR A 329 5.80 -2.92 -7.32
N ILE A 330 6.47 -1.84 -6.87
CA ILE A 330 7.50 -1.14 -7.65
C ILE A 330 8.67 -2.06 -7.99
N ASP A 331 9.27 -2.73 -7.00
CA ASP A 331 10.41 -3.63 -7.22
C ASP A 331 10.07 -4.82 -8.16
N PRO A 332 8.93 -5.53 -7.99
CA PRO A 332 8.48 -6.51 -8.96
C PRO A 332 8.31 -5.97 -10.38
N LEU A 333 7.76 -4.77 -10.55
CA LEU A 333 7.57 -4.15 -11.87
C LEU A 333 8.92 -3.88 -12.55
N ILE A 334 9.87 -3.30 -11.82
CA ILE A 334 11.24 -3.03 -12.31
C ILE A 334 11.92 -4.34 -12.72
N LYS A 335 11.85 -5.37 -11.87
CA LYS A 335 12.44 -6.69 -12.15
C LYS A 335 11.84 -7.39 -13.38
N HIS A 336 10.62 -7.05 -13.76
CA HIS A 336 9.95 -7.58 -14.96
C HIS A 336 10.05 -6.64 -16.17
N GLY A 337 10.97 -5.67 -16.13
CA GLY A 337 11.33 -4.85 -17.29
C GLY A 337 10.47 -3.60 -17.49
N ALA A 338 9.73 -3.16 -16.47
CA ALA A 338 9.09 -1.85 -16.53
C ALA A 338 10.14 -0.75 -16.70
N ASN A 339 9.96 0.11 -17.70
CA ASN A 339 10.87 1.21 -17.95
C ASN A 339 10.62 2.34 -16.92
N VAL A 340 11.59 2.57 -16.03
CA VAL A 340 11.55 3.66 -15.03
C VAL A 340 11.83 5.03 -15.63
N ASN A 341 12.43 5.09 -16.83
CA ASN A 341 12.91 6.30 -17.49
C ASN A 341 11.92 6.85 -18.53
N LEU A 342 10.63 6.60 -18.33
CA LEU A 342 9.60 7.12 -19.22
C LEU A 342 9.50 8.64 -19.09
N SER A 343 9.76 9.31 -20.19
CA SER A 343 9.55 10.75 -20.32
C SER A 343 8.17 11.03 -20.92
N GLY A 344 7.30 11.72 -20.16
CA GLY A 344 5.98 12.15 -20.59
C GLY A 344 5.58 13.46 -19.90
N CYS A 345 4.28 13.65 -19.61
CA CYS A 345 3.79 14.79 -18.83
C CYS A 345 4.39 14.83 -17.41
N GLU A 346 4.88 13.69 -16.90
CA GLU A 346 5.60 13.56 -15.63
C GLU A 346 6.49 12.30 -15.65
N THR A 347 7.70 12.35 -15.08
CA THR A 347 8.59 11.18 -14.97
C THR A 347 8.33 10.43 -13.66
N CYS A 348 8.65 9.13 -13.58
CA CYS A 348 8.51 8.34 -12.34
C CYS A 348 9.26 8.99 -11.17
N LEU A 349 10.47 9.49 -11.43
CA LEU A 349 11.28 10.15 -10.40
C LEU A 349 10.64 11.47 -9.92
N GLN A 350 10.03 12.25 -10.83
CA GLN A 350 9.26 13.44 -10.43
C GLN A 350 8.03 13.07 -9.58
N CYS A 351 7.26 12.04 -9.96
CA CYS A 351 6.12 11.56 -9.18
C CYS A 351 6.53 11.17 -7.75
N ALA A 352 7.67 10.48 -7.60
CA ALA A 352 8.20 10.09 -6.29
C ALA A 352 8.61 11.30 -5.42
N VAL A 353 9.18 12.33 -6.06
CA VAL A 353 9.54 13.60 -5.41
C VAL A 353 8.29 14.37 -4.97
N GLU A 354 7.23 14.43 -5.79
CA GLU A 354 5.96 15.07 -5.40
C GLU A 354 5.34 14.44 -4.15
N ARG A 355 5.50 13.11 -4.03
CA ARG A 355 5.07 12.34 -2.85
C ARG A 355 5.96 12.52 -1.63
N ARG A 356 7.16 13.07 -1.79
CA ARG A 356 8.14 13.28 -0.72
C ARG A 356 8.60 11.95 -0.10
N ASP A 357 8.63 10.89 -0.90
CA ASP A 357 8.90 9.53 -0.45
C ASP A 357 10.35 9.12 -0.80
N GLU A 358 11.24 9.24 0.18
CA GLU A 358 12.67 8.90 0.04
C GLU A 358 12.88 7.42 -0.34
N VAL A 359 11.99 6.53 0.12
CA VAL A 359 12.11 5.10 -0.12
C VAL A 359 11.82 4.81 -1.59
N ILE A 360 10.78 5.43 -2.16
CA ILE A 360 10.47 5.27 -3.58
C ILE A 360 11.58 5.84 -4.45
N VAL A 361 12.09 7.04 -4.12
CA VAL A 361 13.20 7.63 -4.88
C VAL A 361 14.40 6.69 -4.90
N ARG A 362 14.82 6.15 -3.74
CA ARG A 362 15.93 5.20 -3.67
C ARG A 362 15.65 3.91 -4.42
N LEU A 363 14.45 3.36 -4.34
CA LEU A 363 14.07 2.16 -5.09
C LEU A 363 14.12 2.37 -6.59
N LEU A 364 13.66 3.53 -7.09
CA LEU A 364 13.73 3.87 -8.51
C LEU A 364 15.17 4.01 -8.97
N VAL A 365 16.01 4.71 -8.21
CA VAL A 365 17.44 4.90 -8.52
C VAL A 365 18.19 3.57 -8.53
N GLN A 366 17.97 2.72 -7.53
CA GLN A 366 18.50 1.34 -7.51
C GLN A 366 17.98 0.49 -8.67
N GLY A 367 16.77 0.78 -9.14
CA GLY A 367 16.15 0.18 -10.32
C GLY A 367 16.62 0.74 -11.66
N GLY A 368 17.62 1.61 -11.69
CA GLY A 368 18.19 2.18 -12.91
C GLY A 368 17.53 3.48 -13.38
N ALA A 369 16.81 4.18 -12.49
CA ALA A 369 16.25 5.49 -12.85
C ALA A 369 17.37 6.51 -13.12
N GLU A 370 17.29 7.16 -14.28
CA GLU A 370 18.19 8.24 -14.66
C GLU A 370 17.86 9.50 -13.85
N ILE A 371 18.73 9.83 -12.89
CA ILE A 371 18.58 11.00 -12.01
C ILE A 371 18.37 12.30 -12.78
N ASN A 372 19.08 12.45 -13.90
CA ASN A 372 19.07 13.65 -14.75
C ASN A 372 18.10 13.55 -15.92
N LEU A 373 17.17 12.59 -15.90
CA LEU A 373 16.16 12.46 -16.95
C LEU A 373 15.34 13.75 -17.06
N THR A 374 15.38 14.35 -18.23
CA THR A 374 14.65 15.58 -18.51
C THR A 374 13.26 15.29 -19.04
N GLY A 375 12.28 16.10 -18.64
CA GLY A 375 10.89 16.00 -19.09
C GLY A 375 9.91 16.37 -17.98
N GLY A 376 8.65 16.02 -18.16
CA GLY A 376 7.61 16.28 -17.17
C GLY A 376 7.30 17.77 -16.95
N LEU A 377 6.53 18.05 -15.90
CA LEU A 377 6.05 19.38 -15.56
C LEU A 377 7.19 20.34 -15.13
N TYR A 378 8.17 19.83 -14.40
CA TYR A 378 9.23 20.64 -13.79
C TYR A 378 10.52 20.66 -14.61
N GLY A 379 10.66 19.78 -15.60
CA GLY A 379 11.87 19.64 -16.42
C GLY A 379 12.88 18.62 -15.87
N SER A 380 13.02 18.48 -14.55
CA SER A 380 13.80 17.40 -13.92
C SER A 380 13.32 17.13 -12.48
N ALA A 381 13.75 16.00 -11.89
CA ALA A 381 13.43 15.66 -10.51
C ALA A 381 14.00 16.66 -9.49
N LEU A 382 15.23 17.15 -9.70
CA LEU A 382 15.85 18.16 -8.83
C LEU A 382 15.06 19.47 -8.87
N ILE A 383 14.65 19.91 -10.06
CA ILE A 383 13.83 21.12 -10.19
C ILE A 383 12.46 20.94 -9.50
N ALA A 384 11.83 19.76 -9.62
CA ALA A 384 10.60 19.47 -8.90
C ALA A 384 10.78 19.63 -7.38
N ALA A 385 11.84 19.04 -6.81
CA ALA A 385 12.14 19.14 -5.37
C ALA A 385 12.34 20.61 -4.93
N ILE A 386 13.04 21.42 -5.74
CA ILE A 386 13.27 22.85 -5.46
C ILE A 386 11.98 23.65 -5.53
N VAL A 387 11.16 23.45 -6.56
CA VAL A 387 9.88 24.16 -6.74
C VAL A 387 8.88 23.82 -5.63
N LEU A 388 8.90 22.57 -5.15
CA LEU A 388 8.12 22.06 -4.02
C LEU A 388 8.72 22.44 -2.66
N LYS A 389 9.98 22.89 -2.62
CA LYS A 389 10.74 23.29 -1.42
C LYS A 389 11.00 22.15 -0.44
N GLU A 390 11.22 20.96 -0.97
CA GLU A 390 11.44 19.75 -0.18
C GLU A 390 12.94 19.51 0.03
N GLU A 391 13.51 20.13 1.06
CA GLU A 391 14.96 20.09 1.35
C GLU A 391 15.52 18.67 1.43
N LYS A 392 14.76 17.71 2.00
CA LYS A 392 15.18 16.30 2.06
C LYS A 392 15.31 15.67 0.68
N MET A 393 14.36 15.95 -0.22
CA MET A 393 14.42 15.47 -1.61
C MET A 393 15.57 16.14 -2.37
N ILE A 394 15.81 17.43 -2.14
CA ILE A 394 16.92 18.16 -2.76
C ILE A 394 18.26 17.51 -2.37
N ARG A 395 18.48 17.28 -1.07
CA ARG A 395 19.69 16.60 -0.57
C ARG A 395 19.83 15.21 -1.16
N LEU A 396 18.77 14.40 -1.10
CA LEU A 396 18.77 13.06 -1.66
C LEU A 396 19.15 13.05 -3.15
N LEU A 397 18.55 13.91 -3.96
CA LEU A 397 18.83 13.94 -5.40
C LEU A 397 20.24 14.44 -5.71
N LEU A 398 20.75 15.44 -4.96
CA LEU A 398 22.12 15.92 -5.13
C LEU A 398 23.15 14.86 -4.69
N ASP A 399 22.89 14.15 -3.60
CA ASP A 399 23.73 13.03 -3.12
C ASP A 399 23.78 11.89 -4.16
N GLU A 400 22.67 11.65 -4.88
CA GLU A 400 22.60 10.67 -5.97
C GLU A 400 23.11 11.22 -7.33
N GLY A 401 23.70 12.43 -7.35
CA GLY A 401 24.38 12.99 -8.53
C GLY A 401 23.51 13.82 -9.48
N ALA A 402 22.47 14.48 -8.98
CA ALA A 402 21.66 15.39 -9.78
C ALA A 402 22.46 16.62 -10.26
N ASP A 403 22.35 16.93 -11.54
CA ASP A 403 22.99 18.06 -12.18
C ASP A 403 22.24 19.35 -11.87
N MET A 404 22.85 20.21 -11.05
CA MET A 404 22.31 21.50 -10.66
C MET A 404 22.27 22.52 -11.82
N TYR A 405 23.09 22.33 -12.85
CA TYR A 405 23.24 23.25 -13.98
C TYR A 405 22.50 22.78 -15.24
N ALA A 406 21.81 21.64 -15.17
CA ALA A 406 21.00 21.11 -16.27
C ALA A 406 20.04 22.19 -16.79
N ASN A 407 20.13 22.49 -18.09
CA ASN A 407 19.31 23.52 -18.74
C ASN A 407 17.97 22.95 -19.22
N VAL A 408 16.97 22.96 -18.34
CA VAL A 408 15.63 22.38 -18.54
C VAL A 408 14.52 23.43 -18.50
N LYS A 409 13.50 23.27 -19.35
CA LYS A 409 12.29 24.11 -19.30
C LYS A 409 11.33 23.62 -18.20
N PRO A 410 10.55 24.51 -17.55
CA PRO A 410 10.46 25.96 -17.78
C PRO A 410 11.44 26.80 -16.95
N TYR A 411 12.23 26.19 -16.05
CA TYR A 411 12.97 26.91 -15.01
C TYR A 411 14.44 27.22 -15.32
N LYS A 412 14.96 26.78 -16.47
CA LYS A 412 16.38 26.78 -16.83
C LYS A 412 17.20 25.86 -15.94
N ASN A 413 17.56 26.23 -14.71
CA ASN A 413 18.39 25.39 -13.83
C ASN A 413 18.00 25.50 -12.35
N ALA A 414 18.70 24.76 -11.46
CA ALA A 414 18.36 24.67 -10.04
C ALA A 414 18.34 26.02 -9.33
N LEU A 415 19.38 26.82 -9.57
CA LEU A 415 19.50 28.17 -9.03
C LEU A 415 18.37 29.09 -9.52
N SER A 416 18.07 29.05 -10.81
CA SER A 416 16.97 29.82 -11.39
C SER A 416 15.61 29.40 -10.83
N ALA A 417 15.40 28.08 -10.63
CA ALA A 417 14.19 27.55 -10.01
C ALA A 417 14.02 28.04 -8.57
N ALA A 418 15.09 28.03 -7.77
CA ALA A 418 15.09 28.42 -6.35
C ALA A 418 14.63 29.87 -6.14
N ILE A 419 14.90 30.76 -7.10
CA ILE A 419 14.54 32.18 -6.99
C ILE A 419 13.18 32.54 -7.62
N THR A 420 12.49 31.60 -8.28
CA THR A 420 11.21 31.91 -8.95
C THR A 420 10.07 32.33 -8.00
N ARG A 421 10.10 31.91 -6.73
CA ARG A 421 9.10 32.27 -5.72
C ARG A 421 9.74 33.00 -4.55
N SER A 422 9.11 34.06 -4.04
CA SER A 422 9.68 34.93 -2.99
C SER A 422 9.95 34.23 -1.65
N ARG A 423 9.05 33.34 -1.22
CA ARG A 423 9.20 32.66 0.08
C ARG A 423 10.26 31.57 0.02
N GLY A 424 11.16 31.52 0.99
CA GLY A 424 12.10 30.41 1.20
C GLY A 424 13.32 30.38 0.27
N ARG A 425 13.52 31.40 -0.57
CA ARG A 425 14.68 31.53 -1.48
C ARG A 425 16.00 31.40 -0.73
N GLU A 426 16.09 32.05 0.41
CA GLU A 426 17.29 32.05 1.25
C GLU A 426 17.73 30.64 1.66
N ARG A 427 16.80 29.82 2.16
CA ARG A 427 17.11 28.44 2.57
C ARG A 427 17.52 27.57 1.38
N LEU A 428 16.82 27.72 0.25
CA LEU A 428 17.14 26.97 -0.97
C LEU A 428 18.51 27.39 -1.54
N LEU A 429 18.82 28.68 -1.57
CA LEU A 429 20.12 29.18 -2.05
C LEU A 429 21.24 28.72 -1.14
N ARG A 430 21.09 28.82 0.20
CA ARG A 430 22.06 28.27 1.15
C ARG A 430 22.31 26.78 0.90
N LEU A 431 21.25 25.98 0.78
CA LEU A 431 21.36 24.55 0.53
C LEU A 431 22.08 24.26 -0.80
N LEU A 432 21.78 24.98 -1.88
CA LEU A 432 22.45 24.79 -3.16
C LEU A 432 23.93 25.21 -3.09
N VAL A 433 24.26 26.31 -2.39
CA VAL A 433 25.64 26.77 -2.17
C VAL A 433 26.43 25.79 -1.31
N GLU A 434 25.81 25.18 -0.29
CA GLU A 434 26.40 24.09 0.51
C GLU A 434 26.82 22.91 -0.38
N TYR A 435 26.07 22.63 -1.45
CA TYR A 435 26.37 21.62 -2.46
C TYR A 435 27.25 22.13 -3.62
N GLY A 436 27.82 23.33 -3.51
CA GLY A 436 28.80 23.88 -4.46
C GLY A 436 28.19 24.68 -5.63
N ALA A 437 26.98 25.19 -5.50
CA ALA A 437 26.40 26.06 -6.52
C ALA A 437 27.15 27.39 -6.65
N ASP A 438 27.51 27.74 -7.89
CA ASP A 438 28.16 29.00 -8.23
C ASP A 438 27.11 30.11 -8.44
N LEU A 439 27.02 31.05 -7.49
CA LEU A 439 26.14 32.21 -7.58
C LEU A 439 26.52 33.20 -8.69
N ASN A 440 27.76 33.11 -9.19
CA ASN A 440 28.27 33.93 -10.29
C ASN A 440 28.09 33.26 -11.65
N PHE A 441 27.41 32.11 -11.69
CA PHE A 441 27.05 31.46 -12.94
C PHE A 441 26.31 32.43 -13.87
N ILE A 442 26.79 32.54 -15.10
CA ILE A 442 26.27 33.47 -16.09
C ILE A 442 25.12 32.79 -16.84
N HIS A 443 23.90 33.28 -16.65
CA HIS A 443 22.73 32.89 -17.44
C HIS A 443 22.58 33.82 -18.66
N ASP A 444 21.59 33.56 -19.53
CA ASP A 444 21.31 34.39 -20.73
C ASP A 444 21.16 35.89 -20.41
N ASP A 445 20.62 36.21 -19.22
CA ASP A 445 20.36 37.58 -18.74
C ASP A 445 21.46 38.14 -17.83
N GLY A 446 22.60 37.44 -17.69
CA GLY A 446 23.67 37.76 -16.74
C GLY A 446 23.62 36.90 -15.46
N THR A 447 24.35 37.29 -14.42
CA THR A 447 24.34 36.59 -13.12
C THR A 447 23.01 36.79 -12.38
N LEU A 448 22.72 35.96 -11.37
CA LEU A 448 21.52 36.10 -10.54
C LEU A 448 21.44 37.47 -9.86
N LEU A 449 22.59 38.01 -9.43
CA LEU A 449 22.66 39.33 -8.80
C LEU A 449 22.32 40.44 -9.79
N GLN A 450 22.77 40.34 -11.04
CA GLN A 450 22.39 41.29 -12.10
C GLN A 450 20.88 41.23 -12.40
N LYS A 451 20.29 40.03 -12.40
CA LYS A 451 18.84 39.87 -12.54
C LYS A 451 18.07 40.49 -11.37
N ALA A 452 18.53 40.27 -10.13
CA ALA A 452 17.95 40.91 -8.95
C ALA A 452 18.03 42.44 -9.04
N ALA A 453 19.16 42.97 -9.51
CA ALA A 453 19.37 44.41 -9.70
C ALA A 453 18.47 45.01 -10.78
N LEU A 454 18.29 44.31 -11.91
CA LEU A 454 17.37 44.70 -12.98
C LEU A 454 15.90 44.71 -12.50
N GLN A 455 15.52 43.74 -11.68
CA GLN A 455 14.19 43.64 -11.08
C GLN A 455 14.00 44.51 -9.82
N GLY A 456 15.09 45.10 -9.32
CA GLY A 456 15.19 45.74 -8.00
C GLY A 456 14.55 44.93 -6.88
N ASP A 457 14.87 43.65 -6.84
CA ASP A 457 14.46 42.74 -5.77
C ASP A 457 15.50 42.83 -4.65
N ASP A 458 15.41 43.88 -3.83
CA ASP A 458 16.36 44.17 -2.75
C ASP A 458 16.60 42.96 -1.83
N MET A 459 15.53 42.22 -1.54
CA MET A 459 15.59 41.01 -0.72
C MET A 459 16.42 39.90 -1.38
N LEU A 460 16.18 39.61 -2.66
CA LEU A 460 16.99 38.64 -3.40
C LEU A 460 18.45 39.12 -3.54
N GLY A 461 18.66 40.40 -3.80
CA GLY A 461 20.00 41.00 -3.86
C GLY A 461 20.76 40.82 -2.55
N GLN A 462 20.11 41.12 -1.42
CA GLN A 462 20.71 40.99 -0.09
C GLN A 462 21.09 39.53 0.20
N ILE A 463 20.16 38.59 -0.04
CA ILE A 463 20.41 37.16 0.16
C ILE A 463 21.60 36.70 -0.70
N LEU A 464 21.66 37.08 -1.98
CA LEU A 464 22.75 36.66 -2.87
C LEU A 464 24.11 37.19 -2.40
N LEU A 465 24.16 38.46 -1.98
CA LEU A 465 25.37 39.10 -1.47
C LEU A 465 25.83 38.49 -0.14
N GLU A 466 24.90 38.22 0.78
CA GLU A 466 25.19 37.52 2.05
C GLU A 466 25.67 36.08 1.83
N GLN A 467 25.24 35.43 0.75
CA GLN A 467 25.70 34.10 0.33
C GLN A 467 26.99 34.14 -0.53
N GLY A 468 27.62 35.31 -0.71
CA GLY A 468 28.92 35.45 -1.37
C GLY A 468 28.89 35.65 -2.88
N ALA A 469 27.77 36.11 -3.46
CA ALA A 469 27.75 36.55 -4.85
C ALA A 469 28.74 37.71 -5.07
N ASP A 470 29.50 37.66 -6.16
CA ASP A 470 30.46 38.71 -6.50
C ASP A 470 29.72 39.95 -7.02
N VAL A 471 29.71 41.00 -6.21
CA VAL A 471 29.12 42.30 -6.51
C VAL A 471 29.70 42.93 -7.79
N ASN A 472 30.93 42.56 -8.14
CA ASN A 472 31.68 43.09 -9.27
C ASN A 472 31.71 42.13 -10.47
N ALA A 473 30.99 41.02 -10.41
CA ALA A 473 30.92 40.05 -11.51
C ALA A 473 30.53 40.76 -12.82
N ARG A 474 31.36 40.54 -13.85
CA ARG A 474 31.18 41.14 -15.16
C ARG A 474 30.48 40.18 -16.11
N SER A 475 29.28 40.52 -16.55
CA SER A 475 28.53 39.74 -17.56
C SER A 475 27.48 40.57 -18.29
N GLY A 476 27.04 40.06 -19.45
CA GLY A 476 25.93 40.61 -20.23
C GLY A 476 26.16 42.03 -20.76
N ILE A 477 25.07 42.67 -21.21
CA ILE A 477 25.08 44.03 -21.76
C ILE A 477 25.27 45.13 -20.71
N TYR A 478 25.01 44.83 -19.43
CA TYR A 478 25.07 45.80 -18.35
C TYR A 478 26.46 45.88 -17.68
N GLY A 479 27.37 44.94 -17.95
CA GLY A 479 28.67 44.94 -17.31
C GLY A 479 28.59 44.38 -15.89
N THR A 480 28.23 45.18 -14.88
CA THR A 480 28.12 44.74 -13.47
C THR A 480 26.70 44.93 -12.91
N ALA A 481 26.42 44.33 -11.75
CA ALA A 481 25.12 44.48 -11.06
C ALA A 481 24.77 45.93 -10.73
N LEU A 482 25.76 46.82 -10.62
CA LEU A 482 25.57 48.24 -10.32
C LEU A 482 24.98 49.05 -11.50
N HIS A 483 25.28 48.66 -12.74
CA HIS A 483 24.93 49.48 -13.92
C HIS A 483 23.45 49.39 -14.32
N ALA A 484 22.80 48.23 -14.13
CA ALA A 484 21.38 48.05 -14.46
C ALA A 484 20.44 48.94 -13.62
N PRO A 485 20.50 48.95 -12.27
CA PRO A 485 19.59 49.73 -11.44
C PRO A 485 19.81 51.24 -11.58
N MET A 486 21.02 51.70 -11.95
CA MET A 486 21.33 53.12 -12.20
C MET A 486 20.50 53.77 -13.31
N ARG A 487 19.82 52.98 -14.16
CA ARG A 487 18.95 53.51 -15.23
C ARG A 487 17.52 53.78 -14.76
N PHE A 488 17.19 53.41 -13.53
CA PHE A 488 15.82 53.43 -13.00
C PHE A 488 15.78 54.22 -11.68
N PRO A 489 14.95 55.27 -11.58
CA PRO A 489 14.95 56.16 -10.40
C PRO A 489 14.41 55.50 -9.12
N ASP A 490 13.66 54.40 -9.24
CA ASP A 490 13.04 53.64 -8.16
C ASP A 490 13.95 52.56 -7.55
N ARG A 491 15.20 52.44 -8.01
CA ARG A 491 16.16 51.41 -7.56
C ARG A 491 17.24 51.93 -6.63
N GLU A 492 16.98 53.05 -5.96
CA GLU A 492 17.90 53.70 -5.03
C GLU A 492 18.34 52.77 -3.89
N SER A 493 17.39 52.03 -3.31
CA SER A 493 17.66 51.04 -2.26
C SER A 493 18.60 49.93 -2.72
N PHE A 494 18.40 49.38 -3.93
CA PHE A 494 19.27 48.36 -4.49
C PHE A 494 20.68 48.90 -4.76
N VAL A 495 20.80 50.12 -5.28
CA VAL A 495 22.12 50.77 -5.47
C VAL A 495 22.82 50.95 -4.13
N GLN A 496 22.11 51.41 -3.10
CA GLN A 496 22.67 51.54 -1.76
C GLN A 496 23.18 50.18 -1.23
N LEU A 497 22.38 49.12 -1.37
CA LEU A 497 22.77 47.76 -0.99
C LEU A 497 24.05 47.30 -1.71
N LEU A 498 24.17 47.51 -3.03
CA LEU A 498 25.37 47.15 -3.77
C LEU A 498 26.61 47.93 -3.28
N LEU A 499 26.47 49.22 -2.96
CA LEU A 499 27.56 50.04 -2.43
C LEU A 499 28.00 49.56 -1.03
N GLU A 500 27.05 49.16 -0.17
CA GLU A 500 27.33 48.59 1.16
C GLU A 500 28.17 47.31 1.07
N PHE A 501 27.94 46.49 0.04
CA PHE A 501 28.71 45.27 -0.24
C PHE A 501 29.94 45.49 -1.14
N GLY A 502 30.39 46.75 -1.31
CA GLY A 502 31.68 47.06 -1.93
C GLY A 502 31.65 47.24 -3.44
N ALA A 503 30.50 47.52 -4.05
CA ALA A 503 30.46 47.96 -5.44
C ALA A 503 31.21 49.31 -5.60
N PRO A 504 32.04 49.48 -6.64
CA PRO A 504 32.80 50.70 -6.84
C PRO A 504 31.87 51.87 -7.18
N ILE A 505 32.13 53.02 -6.56
CA ILE A 505 31.42 54.27 -6.89
C ILE A 505 31.92 54.75 -8.25
N LEU A 506 31.21 54.38 -9.32
CA LEU A 506 31.51 54.77 -10.70
C LEU A 506 30.50 55.80 -11.20
N PHE A 507 30.95 57.03 -11.48
CA PHE A 507 30.14 58.06 -12.12
C PHE A 507 30.20 57.87 -13.65
N THR A 508 29.42 56.95 -14.19
CA THR A 508 29.39 56.68 -15.63
C THR A 508 28.17 57.31 -16.32
N SER A 509 28.43 58.30 -17.19
CA SER A 509 27.56 58.79 -18.29
C SER A 509 26.24 59.54 -17.96
N ALA A 510 25.81 60.35 -18.94
CA ALA A 510 24.79 61.41 -18.91
C ALA A 510 23.31 60.99 -18.73
N CYS A 511 23.03 59.73 -18.37
CA CYS A 511 21.66 59.19 -18.25
C CYS A 511 21.29 58.68 -16.85
N MET A 512 22.06 59.03 -15.82
CA MET A 512 21.79 58.61 -14.44
C MET A 512 20.73 59.53 -13.80
N PRO A 513 19.67 59.00 -13.15
CA PRO A 513 18.70 59.81 -12.43
C PRO A 513 19.36 60.64 -11.32
N ILE A 514 18.89 61.87 -11.13
CA ILE A 514 19.44 62.82 -10.13
C ILE A 514 19.50 62.19 -8.74
N ARG A 515 18.48 61.41 -8.34
CA ARG A 515 18.46 60.75 -7.02
C ARG A 515 19.61 59.75 -6.83
N ILE A 516 19.93 58.95 -7.85
CA ILE A 516 21.04 57.99 -7.79
C ILE A 516 22.38 58.73 -7.75
N LEU A 517 22.52 59.82 -8.52
CA LEU A 517 23.72 60.68 -8.47
C LEU A 517 23.92 61.29 -7.08
N GLU A 518 22.86 61.84 -6.48
CA GLU A 518 22.91 62.39 -5.13
C GLU A 518 23.27 61.31 -4.09
N LEU A 519 22.69 60.10 -4.20
CA LEU A 519 23.03 58.97 -3.33
C LEU A 519 24.54 58.66 -3.42
N MET A 520 25.07 58.49 -4.63
CA MET A 520 26.50 58.16 -4.83
C MET A 520 27.43 59.26 -4.31
N HIS A 521 27.06 60.54 -4.49
CA HIS A 521 27.81 61.66 -3.92
C HIS A 521 27.82 61.61 -2.38
N ARG A 522 26.66 61.40 -1.76
CA ARG A 522 26.53 61.27 -0.30
C ARG A 522 27.34 60.10 0.25
N THR A 523 27.25 58.92 -0.37
CA THR A 523 28.01 57.73 0.04
C THR A 523 29.52 57.94 -0.11
N ARG A 524 29.97 58.60 -1.19
CA ARG A 524 31.39 58.95 -1.37
C ARG A 524 31.90 59.92 -0.31
N GLU A 525 31.12 60.95 0.02
CA GLU A 525 31.48 61.89 1.08
C GLU A 525 31.56 61.20 2.45
N GLN A 526 30.65 60.26 2.74
CA GLN A 526 30.68 59.47 3.98
C GLN A 526 31.93 58.58 4.06
N LEU A 527 32.28 57.89 2.97
CA LEU A 527 33.49 57.06 2.90
C LEU A 527 34.78 57.88 3.03
N ASN A 528 34.84 59.07 2.43
CA ASN A 528 35.98 59.98 2.59
C ASN A 528 36.10 60.49 4.05
N LYS A 529 34.97 60.73 4.72
CA LYS A 529 34.95 61.13 6.14
C LYS A 529 35.35 59.98 7.08
N SER A 530 35.04 58.73 6.75
CA SER A 530 35.36 57.56 7.58
C SER A 530 36.78 57.01 7.35
N SER A 531 37.39 57.25 6.18
CA SER A 531 38.75 56.80 5.84
C SER A 531 39.88 57.70 6.37
N GLY A 532 39.56 58.79 7.06
CA GLY A 532 40.52 59.52 7.90
C GLY A 532 41.75 60.08 7.19
N TYR A 533 41.63 60.49 5.93
CA TYR A 533 42.65 61.30 5.26
C TYR A 533 42.03 62.61 4.75
N PRO A 534 42.56 63.79 5.16
CA PRO A 534 42.05 65.09 4.76
C PRO A 534 42.16 65.37 3.26
#